data_AF-A0A2N3E381-F1
#
_entry.id   AF-A0A2N3E381-F1
#
_cell.length_a   1.000
_cell.length_b   1.000
_cell.length_c   1.000
_cell.angle_alpha   90.00
_cell.angle_beta   90.00
_cell.angle_gamma   90.00
#
_symmetry.space_group_name_H-M   'P 1'
#
loop_
_entity.id
_entity.type
_entity.pdbx_description
1 polymer ?
#
loop_
_entity_poly.entity_id
_entity_poly.type
_entity_poly.pdbx_seq_one_letter_code
_entity_poly.pdbx_strand_id
1 'polypeptide(L)' 'ETLWKTERDPITRFGAWLAAEGLASAAELEQIQAQVRADAEAAVAYALAAKVPDASEVSMHVFAPNAA' A
#
# COMPACT_ATOMS: atom_id res chain seq x y z
N GLU A 1 21.67 12.81 2.82
CA GLU A 1 20.65 12.06 2.06
C GLU A 1 19.43 11.62 2.89
N THR A 2 19.47 11.69 4.23
CA THR A 2 18.40 11.24 5.14
C THR A 2 17.29 12.26 5.43
N LEU A 3 17.57 13.55 5.24
CA LEU A 3 16.69 14.69 5.53
C LEU A 3 15.26 14.53 5.01
N TRP A 4 15.08 13.94 3.82
CA TRP A 4 13.74 13.80 3.26
C TRP A 4 12.86 12.79 4.01
N LYS A 5 13.46 11.75 4.61
CA LYS A 5 12.74 10.73 5.41
C LYS A 5 12.48 11.20 6.84
N THR A 6 13.43 11.95 7.42
CA THR A 6 13.36 12.32 8.84
C THR A 6 12.65 13.64 9.08
N GLU A 7 12.80 14.61 8.19
CA GLU A 7 12.30 15.98 8.39
C GLU A 7 11.28 16.41 7.33
N ARG A 8 11.28 15.78 6.16
CA ARG A 8 10.39 16.17 5.04
C ARG A 8 9.43 15.07 4.60
N ASP A 9 9.25 14.03 5.42
CA ASP A 9 8.32 12.95 5.10
C ASP A 9 6.89 13.52 4.96
N PRO A 10 6.26 13.41 3.77
CA PRO A 10 4.93 13.96 3.55
C PRO A 10 3.87 13.37 4.47
N ILE A 11 4.01 12.10 4.87
CA ILE A 11 3.03 11.43 5.75
C ILE A 11 3.09 12.03 7.15
N THR A 12 4.28 12.07 7.74
CA THR A 12 4.50 12.66 9.06
C THR A 12 4.10 14.14 9.09
N ARG A 13 4.50 14.92 8.07
CA ARG A 13 4.17 16.35 7.99
C ARG A 13 2.68 16.61 7.85
N PHE A 14 1.98 15.82 7.06
CA PHE A 14 0.54 15.96 6.89
C PHE A 14 -0.22 15.57 8.16
N GLY A 15 0.20 14.48 8.82
CA GLY A 15 -0.37 14.08 10.12
C GLY A 15 -0.21 15.16 11.18
N ALA A 16 0.97 15.78 11.26
CA ALA A 16 1.21 16.91 12.18
C ALA A 16 0.32 18.12 11.86
N TRP A 17 0.11 18.43 10.58
CA TRP A 17 -0.80 19.51 10.18
C TRP A 17 -2.26 19.19 10.55
N LEU A 18 -2.75 17.98 10.28
CA LEU A 18 -4.11 17.58 10.65
C LEU A 18 -4.36 17.69 12.16
N ALA A 19 -3.38 17.31 12.98
CA ALA A 19 -3.47 17.45 14.43
C ALA A 19 -3.47 18.92 14.87
N ALA A 20 -2.65 19.77 14.25
CA ALA A 20 -2.60 21.20 14.54
C ALA A 20 -3.93 21.91 14.19
N GLU A 21 -4.60 21.49 13.12
CA GLU A 21 -5.92 22.00 12.72
C GLU A 21 -7.09 21.38 13.53
N GLY A 22 -6.81 20.43 14.42
CA GLY A 22 -7.84 19.73 15.19
C GLY A 22 -8.73 18.80 14.35
N LEU A 23 -8.26 18.38 13.17
CA LEU A 23 -9.00 17.52 12.23
C LEU A 23 -8.82 16.03 12.52
N ALA A 24 -7.75 15.65 13.22
CA ALA A 24 -7.52 14.29 13.70
C ALA A 24 -6.63 14.32 14.95
N SER A 25 -6.86 13.39 15.86
CA SER A 25 -6.00 13.14 17.01
C SER A 25 -4.82 12.23 16.63
N ALA A 26 -3.75 12.27 17.43
CA ALA A 26 -2.62 11.36 17.27
C ALA A 26 -3.05 9.89 17.35
N ALA A 27 -3.98 9.56 18.25
CA ALA A 27 -4.51 8.21 18.41
C ALA A 27 -5.26 7.72 17.16
N GLU A 28 -6.07 8.57 16.53
CA GLU A 28 -6.76 8.22 15.27
C GLU A 28 -5.77 7.98 14.13
N LEU A 29 -4.73 8.82 14.02
CA LEU A 29 -3.68 8.65 13.01
C LEU A 29 -2.87 7.36 13.22
N GLU A 30 -2.54 7.02 14.46
CA GLU A 30 -1.88 5.75 14.81
C GLU A 30 -2.77 4.55 14.50
N GLN A 31 -4.07 4.64 14.80
CA GLN A 31 -5.04 3.59 14.49
C GLN A 31 -5.12 3.34 12.98
N ILE A 32 -5.15 4.41 12.16
CA ILE A 32 -5.13 4.29 10.69
C ILE A 32 -3.86 3.57 10.22
N GLN A 33 -2.68 3.94 10.76
CA GLN A 33 -1.43 3.27 10.40
C GLN A 33 -1.42 1.78 10.77
N ALA A 34 -1.96 1.44 11.94
CA ALA A 34 -2.07 0.06 12.38
C ALA A 34 -2.99 -0.76 11.46
N GLN A 35 -4.14 -0.19 11.08
CA GLN A 35 -5.07 -0.85 10.17
C GLN A 35 -4.45 -1.08 8.79
N VAL A 36 -3.83 -0.06 8.19
CA VAL A 36 -3.19 -0.17 6.88
C VAL A 36 -2.05 -1.21 6.91
N ARG A 37 -1.30 -1.28 8.01
CA ARG A 37 -0.27 -2.31 8.18
C ARG A 37 -0.87 -3.71 8.19
N ALA A 38 -1.93 -3.92 8.96
CA ALA A 38 -2.61 -5.21 9.04
C ALA A 38 -3.18 -5.63 7.68
N ASP A 39 -3.78 -4.70 6.94
CA ASP A 39 -4.32 -4.95 5.60
C ASP A 39 -3.20 -5.33 4.61
N ALA A 40 -2.07 -4.63 4.66
CA ALA A 40 -0.91 -4.94 3.82
C ALA A 40 -0.32 -6.31 4.16
N GLU A 41 -0.20 -6.65 5.44
CA GLU A 41 0.28 -7.96 5.90
C GLU A 41 -0.64 -9.09 5.42
N ALA A 42 -1.97 -8.90 5.52
CA ALA A 42 -2.96 -9.86 5.04
C ALA A 42 -2.87 -10.05 3.52
N ALA A 43 -2.71 -8.97 2.76
CA ALA A 43 -2.54 -9.02 1.30
C ALA A 43 -1.27 -9.76 0.88
N VAL A 44 -0.15 -9.51 1.57
CA VAL A 44 1.12 -10.23 1.33
C VAL A 44 0.98 -11.71 1.67
N ALA A 45 0.36 -12.05 2.79
CA ALA A 45 0.13 -13.44 3.18
C ALA A 45 -0.72 -14.18 2.13
N TYR A 46 -1.79 -13.55 1.64
CA TYR A 46 -2.60 -14.07 0.55
C TYR A 46 -1.78 -14.31 -0.73
N ALA A 47 -0.99 -13.32 -1.14
CA ALA A 47 -0.17 -13.42 -2.36
C ALA A 47 0.89 -14.54 -2.27
N LEU A 48 1.52 -14.72 -1.09
CA LEU A 48 2.49 -15.78 -0.86
C LEU A 48 1.85 -17.18 -0.80
N ALA A 49 0.59 -17.26 -0.36
CA ALA A 49 -0.17 -18.51 -0.35
C ALA A 49 -0.79 -18.86 -1.71
N ALA A 50 -0.81 -17.91 -2.65
CA ALA A 50 -1.40 -18.12 -3.97
C ALA A 50 -0.63 -19.19 -4.76
N LYS A 51 -1.37 -20.03 -5.48
CA LYS A 51 -0.78 -21.02 -6.37
C LYS A 51 -0.09 -20.31 -7.53
N VAL A 52 1.11 -20.76 -7.86
CA VAL A 52 1.79 -20.35 -9.11
C VAL A 52 0.91 -20.73 -10.31
N PRO A 53 0.80 -19.86 -11.33
CA PRO A 53 0.06 -20.16 -12.55
C PRO A 53 0.51 -21.48 -13.20
N ASP A 54 -0.40 -22.16 -13.90
CA ASP A 54 -0.07 -23.40 -14.58
C ASP A 54 0.93 -23.15 -15.72
N ALA A 55 1.83 -24.10 -15.99
CA ALA A 55 2.81 -23.97 -17.07
C ALA A 55 2.15 -23.80 -18.46
N SER A 56 0.93 -24.32 -18.64
CA SER A 56 0.14 -24.13 -19.87
C SER A 56 -0.29 -22.68 -20.11
N GLU A 57 -0.25 -21.82 -19.09
CA GLU A 57 -0.60 -20.40 -19.21
C GLU A 57 0.54 -19.57 -19.86
N VAL A 58 1.73 -20.15 -20.07
CA VAL A 58 2.92 -19.42 -20.56
C VAL A 58 2.74 -18.73 -21.92
N SER A 59 1.89 -19.28 -22.79
CA SER A 59 1.63 -18.73 -24.14
C SER A 59 0.30 -17.97 -24.23
N MET A 60 -0.42 -17.82 -23.11
CA MET A 60 -1.65 -17.04 -23.07
C MET A 60 -1.34 -15.54 -23.18
N HIS A 61 -2.25 -14.79 -23.79
CA HIS A 61 -2.21 -13.33 -23.93
C HIS A 61 -1.00 -12.75 -24.71
N VAL A 62 -0.35 -13.54 -25.56
CA VAL A 62 0.75 -13.06 -26.43
C VAL A 62 0.28 -12.00 -27.43
N PHE A 63 -0.92 -12.17 -27.98
CA PHE A 63 -1.58 -11.15 -28.79
C PHE A 63 -2.92 -10.80 -28.16
N ALA A 64 -3.27 -9.50 -28.21
CA ALA A 64 -4.63 -9.09 -27.93
C ALA A 64 -5.56 -9.64 -29.03
N PRO A 65 -6.81 -10.01 -28.70
CA PRO A 65 -7.79 -10.37 -29.71
C PRO A 65 -7.96 -9.21 -30.69
N ASN A 66 -7.88 -9.49 -31.99
CA ASN A 66 -8.18 -8.48 -32.99
C ASN A 66 -9.71 -8.32 -33.03
N ALA A 67 -10.22 -7.21 -32.51
CA ALA A 67 -11.62 -6.87 -32.65
C ALA A 67 -11.89 -6.54 -34.13
N ALA A 68 -12.47 -7.50 -34.85
CA ALA A 68 -13.03 -7.29 -36.19
C ALA A 68 -14.51 -6.91 -36.08
#